data_AF-A0A7C3KZ99-F1
#
_entry.id   AF-A0A7C3KZ99-F1
#
_cell.length_a   1.000
_cell.length_b   1.000
_cell.length_c   1.000
_cell.angle_alpha   90.00
_cell.angle_beta   90.00
_cell.angle_gamma   90.00
#
_symmetry.space_group_name_H-M   'P 1'
#
loop_
_entity.id
_entity.type
_entity.pdbx_description
1 polymer ?
#
loop_
_entity_poly.entity_id
_entity_poly.type
_entity_poly.pdbx_seq_one_letter_code
_entity_poly.pdbx_strand_id
1 'polypeptide(L)'
;MVPIDTAAPLHFLSRAFEPTDCAAIFLKSYETKSVVQRVGSVSWFQSPPFQRWLRAMNARKFNIFVSVNAIAPGRRSRTRDAIAAVRHVFLDADDDGTAVLERVKARADLPDPSYVLHSSPNHVHIFWRVAGFQHALVEQLQRQLARELRTDPAATPVTQTTRLAGFFNHKRTPPHLVTVEYRDIDTRYTPEDFPAVNSAFQSEQAPRSNVPQFQGAVSDRVRRYLDSVPPAVAGQHGDIHTFRLCCRLVRGFALSEAQALEVLSDWNARCQPPWSVDELRDKLRRAAQYGREPVGGLL
;
A
#
# COMPACT_ATOMS: atom_id res chain seq x y z
N MET A 1 -1.62 31.06 -5.29
CA MET A 1 -1.11 30.13 -4.27
C MET A 1 -2.34 29.55 -3.57
N VAL A 2 -2.57 28.23 -3.63
CA VAL A 2 -3.72 27.62 -2.93
C VAL A 2 -3.50 27.79 -1.42
N PRO A 3 -4.42 28.41 -0.66
CA PRO A 3 -4.25 28.56 0.78
C PRO A 3 -4.22 27.18 1.44
N ILE A 4 -3.21 26.95 2.29
CA ILE A 4 -3.11 25.71 3.07
C ILE A 4 -4.06 25.82 4.25
N ASP A 5 -5.12 25.03 4.25
CA ASP A 5 -5.98 24.89 5.42
C ASP A 5 -5.25 24.12 6.52
N THR A 6 -4.86 24.83 7.57
CA THR A 6 -4.17 24.23 8.72
C THR A 6 -5.08 23.40 9.63
N ALA A 7 -6.40 23.52 9.49
CA ALA A 7 -7.38 22.72 10.23
C ALA A 7 -7.64 21.36 9.57
N ALA A 8 -7.48 21.25 8.25
CA ALA A 8 -7.68 20.00 7.49
C ALA A 8 -7.03 18.74 8.11
N PRO A 9 -5.75 18.73 8.51
CA PRO A 9 -5.16 17.53 9.12
C PRO A 9 -5.76 17.21 10.48
N LEU A 10 -6.15 18.23 11.26
CA LEU A 10 -6.77 18.06 12.57
C LEU A 10 -8.17 17.46 12.43
N HIS A 11 -8.96 17.99 11.49
CA HIS A 11 -10.29 17.49 11.15
C HIS A 11 -10.20 16.05 10.66
N PHE A 12 -9.30 15.73 9.73
CA PHE A 12 -9.12 14.37 9.25
C PHE A 12 -8.82 13.39 10.39
N LEU A 13 -7.85 13.72 11.25
CA LEU A 13 -7.50 12.89 12.40
C LEU A 13 -8.67 12.70 13.38
N SER A 14 -9.46 13.75 13.64
CA SER A 14 -10.60 13.68 14.55
C SER A 14 -11.77 12.84 14.02
N ARG A 15 -11.90 12.72 12.69
CA ARG A 15 -12.97 11.93 12.06
C ARG A 15 -12.55 10.49 11.78
N ALA A 16 -11.27 10.28 11.47
CA ALA A 16 -10.73 8.96 11.16
C ALA A 16 -10.52 8.09 12.41
N PHE A 17 -10.33 8.68 13.60
CA PHE A 17 -9.93 7.94 14.80
C PHE A 17 -10.77 8.31 16.01
N GLU A 18 -10.78 7.41 17.01
CA GLU A 18 -11.24 7.78 18.34
C GLU A 18 -10.20 8.66 19.05
N PRO A 19 -10.63 9.52 20.00
CA PRO A 19 -9.72 10.34 20.78
C PRO A 19 -8.61 9.56 21.52
N THR A 20 -8.90 8.31 21.90
CA THR A 20 -7.97 7.41 22.61
C THR A 20 -7.10 6.56 21.69
N ASP A 21 -7.32 6.60 20.38
CA ASP A 21 -6.55 5.79 19.44
C ASP A 21 -5.11 6.28 19.31
N CYS A 22 -4.22 5.33 19.04
CA CYS A 22 -2.91 5.63 18.48
C CYS A 22 -2.92 5.41 16.96
N ALA A 23 -2.08 6.14 16.24
CA ALA A 23 -1.88 5.97 14.81
C ALA A 23 -0.38 5.92 14.48
N ALA A 24 -0.03 5.56 13.25
CA ALA A 24 1.31 5.74 12.71
C ALA A 24 1.31 6.91 11.73
N ILE A 25 2.19 7.88 11.94
CA ILE A 25 2.54 8.90 10.96
C ILE A 25 3.84 8.48 10.26
N PHE A 26 3.77 8.31 8.95
CA PHE A 26 4.90 7.91 8.11
C PHE A 26 5.21 9.02 7.11
N LEU A 27 6.49 9.36 7.00
CA LEU A 27 7.00 10.40 6.13
C LEU A 27 7.97 9.79 5.12
N LYS A 28 7.82 10.15 3.84
CA LYS A 28 8.72 9.69 2.77
C LYS A 28 9.12 10.84 1.86
N SER A 29 10.42 11.04 1.70
CA SER A 29 10.99 11.86 0.64
C SER A 29 11.32 10.97 -0.55
N TYR A 30 10.78 11.29 -1.74
CA TYR A 30 11.11 10.56 -2.96
C TYR A 30 12.42 11.05 -3.60
N GLU A 31 12.83 12.28 -3.28
CA GLU A 31 14.09 12.88 -3.73
C GLU A 31 15.27 12.27 -2.96
N THR A 32 15.22 12.31 -1.64
CA THR A 32 16.33 11.85 -0.77
C THR A 32 16.21 10.38 -0.37
N LYS A 33 15.12 9.71 -0.75
CA LYS A 33 14.75 8.34 -0.31
C LYS A 33 14.63 8.16 1.21
N SER A 34 14.69 9.25 1.98
CA SER A 34 14.63 9.20 3.44
C SER A 34 13.21 8.90 3.92
N VAL A 35 13.13 8.14 5.02
CA VAL A 35 11.88 7.79 5.67
C VAL A 35 11.93 8.12 7.16
N VAL A 36 10.79 8.53 7.72
CA VAL A 36 10.63 8.75 9.16
C VAL A 36 9.27 8.18 9.57
N GLN A 37 9.21 7.48 10.69
CA GLN A 37 7.95 7.01 11.26
C GLN A 37 7.84 7.43 12.73
N ARG A 38 6.62 7.76 13.15
CA ARG A 38 6.23 7.97 14.55
C ARG A 38 4.93 7.22 14.82
N VAL A 39 4.86 6.54 15.96
CA VAL A 39 3.63 5.92 16.46
C VAL A 39 3.30 6.59 17.79
N GLY A 40 2.05 6.97 17.98
CA GLY A 40 1.61 7.68 19.18
C GLY A 40 0.14 8.02 19.13
N SER A 41 -0.36 8.68 20.17
CA SER A 41 -1.78 9.04 20.27
C SER A 41 -2.17 10.04 19.18
N VAL A 42 -3.42 9.95 18.73
CA VAL A 42 -3.99 10.93 17.78
C VAL A 42 -3.94 12.33 18.38
N SER A 43 -4.21 12.49 19.68
CA SER A 43 -4.09 13.76 20.40
C SER A 43 -2.69 14.38 20.34
N TRP A 44 -1.63 13.56 20.39
CA TRP A 44 -0.26 14.04 20.26
C TRP A 44 0.02 14.53 18.84
N PHE A 45 -0.46 13.80 17.82
CA PHE A 45 -0.34 14.25 16.44
C PHE A 45 -1.13 15.52 16.15
N GLN A 46 -2.25 15.75 16.83
CA GLN A 46 -3.03 16.98 16.73
C GLN A 46 -2.40 18.17 17.47
N SER A 47 -1.38 17.95 18.30
CA SER A 47 -0.75 19.02 19.06
C SER A 47 -0.09 20.07 18.15
N PRO A 48 -0.12 21.37 18.52
CA PRO A 48 0.51 22.42 17.74
C PRO A 48 2.00 22.19 17.43
N PRO A 49 2.84 21.69 18.36
CA PRO A 49 4.24 21.37 18.06
C PRO A 49 4.40 20.30 16.98
N PHE A 50 3.59 19.23 17.02
CA PHE A 50 3.70 18.15 16.05
C PHE A 50 3.22 18.60 14.65
N GLN A 51 2.13 19.37 14.59
CA GLN A 51 1.65 19.93 13.33
C GLN A 51 2.63 20.93 12.71
N ARG A 52 3.35 21.74 13.54
CA ARG A 52 4.45 22.58 13.05
C ARG A 52 5.58 21.74 12.44
N TRP A 53 5.94 20.63 13.09
CA TRP A 53 6.95 19.71 12.56
C TRP A 53 6.53 19.08 11.23
N LEU A 54 5.27 18.61 11.11
CA LEU A 54 4.76 18.06 9.85
C LEU A 54 4.80 19.07 8.70
N ARG A 55 4.40 20.32 8.96
CA ARG A 55 4.50 21.39 7.95
C ARG A 55 5.94 21.66 7.53
N ALA A 56 6.87 21.71 8.48
CA ALA A 56 8.30 21.88 8.18
C ALA A 56 8.84 20.71 7.34
N MET A 57 8.45 19.47 7.64
CA MET A 57 8.84 18.30 6.87
C MET A 57 8.21 18.30 5.47
N ASN A 58 6.94 18.68 5.34
CA ASN A 58 6.28 18.77 4.04
C ASN A 58 6.90 19.86 3.17
N ALA A 59 7.27 21.01 3.72
CA ALA A 59 8.05 22.05 3.02
C ALA A 59 9.42 21.53 2.53
N ARG A 60 10.01 20.55 3.25
CA ARG A 60 11.22 19.82 2.83
C ARG A 60 10.90 18.64 1.90
N LYS A 61 9.75 18.67 1.23
CA LYS A 61 9.26 17.69 0.25
C LYS A 61 9.02 16.27 0.79
N PHE A 62 8.86 16.13 2.10
CA PHE A 62 8.35 14.86 2.64
C PHE A 62 6.85 14.74 2.38
N ASN A 63 6.47 13.58 1.88
CA ASN A 63 5.08 13.18 1.76
C ASN A 63 4.60 12.65 3.11
N ILE A 64 3.45 13.12 3.57
CA ILE A 64 2.91 12.77 4.89
C ILE A 64 1.81 11.73 4.72
N PHE A 65 1.93 10.64 5.47
CA PHE A 65 0.98 9.54 5.51
C PHE A 65 0.55 9.25 6.95
N VAL A 66 -0.64 8.69 7.10
CA VAL A 66 -1.18 8.18 8.36
C VAL A 66 -1.68 6.76 8.17
N SER A 67 -1.61 5.90 9.19
CA SER A 67 -2.26 4.58 9.16
C SER A 67 -3.75 4.74 8.89
N VAL A 68 -4.35 3.77 8.20
CA VAL A 68 -5.81 3.75 7.98
C VAL A 68 -6.54 3.30 9.25
N ASN A 69 -5.91 2.40 10.01
CA ASN A 69 -6.46 1.76 11.20
C ASN A 69 -5.68 2.16 12.46
N ALA A 70 -6.32 1.98 13.62
CA ALA A 70 -5.76 2.32 14.91
C ALA A 70 -4.71 1.31 15.35
N ILE A 71 -3.64 1.79 15.95
CA ILE A 71 -2.52 1.00 16.46
C ILE A 71 -2.67 0.83 17.97
N ALA A 72 -2.32 -0.34 18.49
CA ALA A 72 -2.32 -0.58 19.92
C ALA A 72 -1.36 0.39 20.65
N PRO A 73 -1.76 0.94 21.81
CA PRO A 73 -0.87 1.75 22.64
C PRO A 73 0.45 1.03 22.95
N GLY A 74 1.55 1.79 23.02
CA GLY A 74 2.88 1.26 23.32
C GLY A 74 3.60 0.57 22.15
N ARG A 75 2.93 0.32 21.02
CA ARG A 75 3.59 -0.23 19.82
C ARG A 75 4.45 0.83 19.13
N ARG A 76 5.54 0.38 18.50
CA ARG A 76 6.47 1.25 17.74
C ARG A 76 6.43 1.00 16.23
N SER A 77 5.72 -0.05 15.80
CA SER A 77 5.60 -0.48 14.41
C SER A 77 4.13 -0.73 14.06
N ARG A 78 3.86 -0.73 12.75
CA ARG A 78 2.55 -1.00 12.15
C ARG A 78 2.54 -2.43 11.57
N THR A 79 2.91 -3.40 12.39
CA THR A 79 2.75 -4.81 12.04
C THR A 79 1.28 -5.19 12.13
N ARG A 80 0.87 -6.28 11.47
CA ARG A 80 -0.54 -6.70 11.45
C ARG A 80 -1.09 -6.98 12.86
N ASP A 81 -0.27 -7.53 13.75
CA ASP A 81 -0.59 -7.77 15.16
C ASP A 81 -0.55 -6.50 16.04
N ALA A 82 0.02 -5.40 15.53
CA ALA A 82 0.01 -4.11 16.22
C ALA A 82 -1.29 -3.31 15.98
N ILE A 83 -2.12 -3.70 15.01
CA ILE A 83 -3.40 -3.03 14.77
C ILE A 83 -4.36 -3.41 15.90
N ALA A 84 -4.92 -2.41 16.58
CA ALA A 84 -5.85 -2.60 17.69
C ALA A 84 -7.30 -2.59 17.24
N ALA A 85 -7.64 -1.72 16.28
CA ALA A 85 -9.01 -1.60 15.79
C ALA A 85 -9.00 -1.25 14.30
N VAL A 86 -9.85 -1.94 13.55
CA VAL A 86 -10.21 -1.56 12.18
C VAL A 86 -11.14 -0.37 12.28
N ARG A 87 -10.70 0.77 11.74
CA ARG A 87 -11.48 2.01 11.68
C ARG A 87 -12.11 2.22 10.32
N HIS A 88 -11.54 1.62 9.27
CA HIS A 88 -12.05 1.77 7.91
C HIS A 88 -12.00 0.49 7.10
N VAL A 89 -13.01 0.33 6.25
CA VAL A 89 -12.85 -0.32 4.94
C VAL A 89 -12.29 0.74 4.00
N PHE A 90 -11.25 0.38 3.24
CA PHE A 90 -10.44 1.31 2.46
C PHE A 90 -10.18 0.79 1.04
N LEU A 91 -10.27 1.68 0.06
CA LEU A 91 -9.87 1.43 -1.33
C LEU A 91 -8.98 2.57 -1.85
N ASP A 92 -8.03 2.21 -2.70
CA ASP A 92 -7.05 3.14 -3.29
C ASP A 92 -7.15 3.11 -4.82
N ALA A 93 -7.64 4.19 -5.43
CA ALA A 93 -7.89 4.29 -6.86
C ALA A 93 -6.82 5.15 -7.55
N ASP A 94 -5.77 4.50 -8.07
CA ASP A 94 -4.57 5.17 -8.62
C ASP A 94 -4.73 5.77 -10.03
N ASP A 95 -5.58 5.18 -10.89
CA ASP A 95 -5.58 5.47 -12.34
C ASP A 95 -6.83 6.23 -12.85
N ASP A 96 -7.99 6.04 -12.21
CA ASP A 96 -9.26 6.67 -12.63
C ASP A 96 -10.26 6.78 -11.47
N GLY A 97 -10.00 7.72 -10.56
CA GLY A 97 -10.78 7.93 -9.36
C GLY A 97 -12.25 8.26 -9.64
N THR A 98 -12.55 9.03 -10.69
CA THR A 98 -13.93 9.40 -11.05
C THR A 98 -14.72 8.17 -11.47
N ALA A 99 -14.17 7.33 -12.36
CA ALA A 99 -14.86 6.10 -12.76
C ALA A 99 -15.02 5.12 -11.59
N VAL A 100 -14.06 5.05 -10.67
CA VAL A 100 -14.20 4.23 -9.46
C VAL A 100 -15.34 4.73 -8.59
N LEU A 101 -15.47 6.04 -8.37
CA LEU A 101 -16.55 6.62 -7.57
C LEU A 101 -17.93 6.34 -8.18
N GLU A 102 -18.06 6.43 -9.51
CA GLU A 102 -19.30 6.06 -10.20
C GLU A 102 -19.61 4.56 -10.07
N ARG A 103 -18.60 3.68 -10.16
CA ARG A 103 -18.77 2.24 -9.91
C ARG A 103 -19.20 1.95 -8.47
N VAL A 104 -18.64 2.66 -7.49
CA VAL A 104 -19.03 2.54 -6.07
C VAL A 104 -20.48 2.99 -5.90
N LYS A 105 -20.86 4.14 -6.46
CA LYS A 105 -22.22 4.67 -6.38
C LYS A 105 -23.26 3.76 -7.04
N ALA A 106 -22.88 3.02 -8.08
CA ALA A 106 -23.76 2.08 -8.77
C ALA A 106 -23.99 0.75 -8.01
N ARG A 107 -23.25 0.49 -6.92
CA ARG A 107 -23.37 -0.75 -6.13
C ARG A 107 -24.42 -0.60 -5.04
N ALA A 108 -25.58 -1.23 -5.23
CA ALA A 108 -26.68 -1.20 -4.26
C ALA A 108 -26.40 -1.97 -2.95
N ASP A 109 -25.40 -2.84 -2.96
CA ASP A 109 -24.92 -3.63 -1.81
C ASP A 109 -23.79 -2.93 -1.05
N LEU A 110 -23.40 -1.72 -1.44
CA LEU A 110 -22.42 -0.91 -0.71
C LEU A 110 -23.11 0.33 -0.13
N PRO A 111 -22.79 0.70 1.12
CA PRO A 111 -23.25 1.96 1.67
C PRO A 111 -22.49 3.14 1.05
N ASP A 112 -23.00 4.35 1.25
CA ASP A 112 -22.28 5.55 0.82
C ASP A 112 -20.94 5.70 1.55
N PRO A 113 -19.84 6.04 0.85
CA PRO A 113 -18.56 6.32 1.48
C PRO A 113 -18.68 7.45 2.51
N SER A 114 -17.99 7.30 3.65
CA SER A 114 -17.96 8.32 4.68
C SER A 114 -17.16 9.56 4.26
N TYR A 115 -16.08 9.35 3.50
CA TYR A 115 -15.33 10.44 2.88
C TYR A 115 -14.42 9.94 1.75
N VAL A 116 -14.09 10.86 0.85
CA VAL A 116 -13.21 10.64 -0.31
C VAL A 116 -12.02 11.58 -0.19
N LEU A 117 -10.81 11.04 -0.18
CA LEU A 117 -9.58 11.82 -0.15
C LEU A 117 -9.01 11.92 -1.56
N HIS A 118 -8.70 13.13 -2.01
CA HIS A 118 -8.08 13.40 -3.30
C HIS A 118 -6.58 13.59 -3.11
N SER A 119 -5.78 12.60 -3.53
CA SER A 119 -4.33 12.57 -3.30
C SER A 119 -3.53 13.24 -4.43
N SER A 120 -4.08 13.21 -5.65
CA SER A 120 -3.67 13.94 -6.85
C SER A 120 -4.80 13.86 -7.90
N PRO A 121 -4.70 14.54 -9.06
CA PRO A 121 -5.69 14.41 -10.13
C PRO A 121 -5.90 12.94 -10.48
N ASN A 122 -7.18 12.54 -10.57
CA ASN A 122 -7.64 11.17 -10.83
C ASN A 122 -7.22 10.11 -9.80
N HIS A 123 -6.56 10.48 -8.70
CA HIS A 123 -6.18 9.55 -7.63
C HIS A 123 -7.00 9.84 -6.37
N VAL A 124 -7.95 8.96 -6.05
CA VAL A 124 -8.79 9.08 -4.86
C VAL A 124 -8.62 7.88 -3.93
N HIS A 125 -8.72 8.13 -2.63
CA HIS A 125 -8.84 7.09 -1.63
C HIS A 125 -10.26 7.14 -1.05
N ILE A 126 -10.91 6.00 -0.94
CA ILE A 126 -12.31 5.88 -0.54
C ILE A 126 -12.39 5.21 0.82
N PHE A 127 -13.15 5.79 1.73
CA PHE A 127 -13.26 5.34 3.10
C PHE A 127 -14.70 5.11 3.50
N TRP A 128 -14.94 4.02 4.20
CA TRP A 128 -16.12 3.82 5.03
C TRP A 128 -15.65 3.71 6.47
N ARG A 129 -16.20 4.53 7.37
CA ARG A 129 -15.97 4.39 8.82
C ARG A 129 -16.64 3.12 9.29
N VAL A 130 -15.92 2.25 9.98
CA VAL A 130 -16.44 0.97 10.43
C VAL A 130 -16.14 0.65 11.89
N ALA A 131 -16.92 -0.27 12.45
CA ALA A 131 -16.69 -0.94 13.72
C ALA A 131 -16.95 -2.45 13.59
N GLY A 132 -16.45 -3.25 14.54
CA GLY A 132 -16.74 -4.69 14.61
C GLY A 132 -15.99 -5.58 13.62
N PHE A 133 -15.13 -5.03 12.74
CA PHE A 133 -14.36 -5.82 11.79
C PHE A 133 -13.16 -6.54 12.44
N GLN A 134 -13.02 -7.83 12.13
CA GLN A 134 -11.79 -8.59 12.34
C GLN A 134 -10.79 -8.33 11.21
N HIS A 135 -9.48 -8.42 11.51
CA HIS A 135 -8.42 -8.17 10.53
C HIS A 135 -8.55 -9.01 9.26
N ALA A 136 -8.80 -10.31 9.41
CA ALA A 136 -8.93 -11.22 8.26
C ALA A 136 -10.12 -10.85 7.37
N LEU A 137 -11.25 -10.50 7.99
CA LEU A 137 -12.48 -10.16 7.27
C LEU A 137 -12.32 -8.87 6.47
N VAL A 138 -11.79 -7.79 7.07
CA VAL A 138 -11.58 -6.53 6.34
C VAL A 138 -10.57 -6.69 5.20
N GLU A 139 -9.51 -7.47 5.41
CA GLU A 139 -8.51 -7.73 4.37
C GLU A 139 -9.10 -8.50 3.18
N GLN A 140 -9.96 -9.48 3.45
CA GLN A 140 -10.65 -10.22 2.39
C GLN A 140 -11.68 -9.36 1.65
N LEU A 141 -12.50 -8.59 2.38
CA LEU A 141 -13.45 -7.65 1.80
C LEU A 141 -12.75 -6.63 0.90
N GLN A 142 -11.67 -5.99 1.38
CA GLN A 142 -10.91 -5.02 0.59
C GLN A 142 -10.30 -5.65 -0.67
N ARG A 143 -9.82 -6.90 -0.61
CA ARG A 143 -9.34 -7.62 -1.81
C ARG A 143 -10.44 -7.87 -2.82
N GLN A 144 -11.61 -8.33 -2.35
CA GLN A 144 -12.77 -8.57 -3.20
C GLN A 144 -13.21 -7.26 -3.87
N LEU A 145 -13.42 -6.21 -3.08
CA LEU A 145 -13.82 -4.90 -3.59
C LEU A 145 -12.78 -4.29 -4.53
N ALA A 146 -11.49 -4.41 -4.23
CA ALA A 146 -10.43 -3.89 -5.11
C ALA A 146 -10.46 -4.55 -6.50
N ARG A 147 -10.73 -5.87 -6.56
CA ARG A 147 -10.90 -6.59 -7.82
C ARG A 147 -12.16 -6.16 -8.57
N GLU A 148 -13.30 -6.14 -7.88
CA GLU A 148 -14.60 -5.83 -8.48
C GLU A 148 -14.68 -4.38 -8.99
N LEU A 149 -14.13 -3.45 -8.22
CA LEU A 149 -14.15 -2.01 -8.51
C LEU A 149 -12.90 -1.53 -9.26
N ARG A 150 -11.97 -2.44 -9.57
CA ARG A 150 -10.71 -2.18 -10.30
C ARG A 150 -9.88 -1.07 -9.64
N THR A 151 -9.64 -1.18 -8.35
CA THR A 151 -8.74 -0.32 -7.57
C THR A 151 -7.41 -1.03 -7.31
N ASP A 152 -6.43 -0.38 -6.69
CA ASP A 152 -5.11 -0.99 -6.44
C ASP A 152 -5.24 -2.22 -5.51
N PRO A 153 -4.93 -3.43 -5.98
CA PRO A 153 -4.98 -4.62 -5.14
C PRO A 153 -3.87 -4.64 -4.07
N ALA A 154 -2.96 -3.65 -4.01
CA ALA A 154 -1.93 -3.52 -2.99
C ALA A 154 -2.44 -2.97 -1.68
N ALA A 155 -3.49 -2.18 -1.78
CA ALA A 155 -3.90 -1.29 -0.72
C ALA A 155 -4.92 -1.95 0.23
N THR A 156 -4.90 -3.28 0.30
CA THR A 156 -5.85 -4.12 1.02
C THR A 156 -5.37 -4.68 2.38
N PRO A 157 -4.08 -4.63 2.78
CA PRO A 157 -3.69 -5.04 4.13
C PRO A 157 -4.31 -4.15 5.20
N VAL A 158 -4.65 -4.72 6.37
CA VAL A 158 -5.16 -3.93 7.52
C VAL A 158 -4.14 -2.90 8.02
N THR A 159 -2.87 -3.13 7.70
CA THR A 159 -1.78 -2.23 8.02
C THR A 159 -1.68 -1.05 7.08
N GLN A 160 -2.56 -0.84 6.08
CA GLN A 160 -2.42 0.20 5.06
C GLN A 160 -2.25 1.62 5.61
N THR A 161 -1.59 2.48 4.84
CA THR A 161 -1.44 3.94 5.10
C THR A 161 -2.13 4.70 4.00
N THR A 162 -2.71 5.84 4.36
CA THR A 162 -3.25 6.83 3.44
C THR A 162 -2.46 8.14 3.54
N ARG A 163 -2.65 9.05 2.58
CA ARG A 163 -2.19 10.44 2.73
C ARG A 163 -2.91 11.14 3.87
N LEU A 164 -2.25 12.10 4.49
CA LEU A 164 -2.87 13.01 5.44
C LEU A 164 -3.30 14.30 4.71
N ALA A 165 -4.58 14.65 4.81
CA ALA A 165 -5.15 15.86 4.22
C ALA A 165 -4.48 17.13 4.78
N GLY A 166 -4.45 18.20 3.97
CA GLY A 166 -3.84 19.49 4.33
C GLY A 166 -2.33 19.58 4.11
N PHE A 167 -1.72 18.57 3.48
CA PHE A 167 -0.32 18.56 3.09
C PHE A 167 -0.16 18.35 1.58
N PHE A 168 0.95 18.83 1.01
CA PHE A 168 1.25 18.59 -0.39
C PHE A 168 1.78 17.16 -0.62
N ASN A 169 1.24 16.48 -1.63
CA ASN A 169 1.81 15.30 -2.24
C ASN A 169 2.92 15.72 -3.21
N HIS A 170 4.16 15.42 -2.86
CA HIS A 170 5.37 15.71 -3.65
C HIS A 170 5.84 14.51 -4.48
N LYS A 171 5.00 13.47 -4.67
CA LYS A 171 5.36 12.29 -5.48
C LYS A 171 5.55 12.63 -6.98
N ARG A 172 4.88 13.69 -7.46
CA ARG A 172 4.94 14.17 -8.85
C ARG A 172 5.09 15.70 -8.86
N THR A 173 5.48 16.25 -10.00
CA THR A 173 5.57 17.69 -10.26
C THR A 173 4.50 18.10 -11.28
N PRO A 174 3.72 19.17 -11.03
CA PRO A 174 3.69 19.99 -9.80
C PRO A 174 3.17 19.20 -8.58
N PRO A 175 3.49 19.63 -7.34
CA PRO A 175 2.94 19.01 -6.14
C PRO A 175 1.43 19.31 -6.03
N HIS A 176 0.68 18.39 -5.43
CA HIS A 176 -0.77 18.50 -5.31
C HIS A 176 -1.18 18.57 -3.84
N LEU A 177 -2.02 19.55 -3.47
CA LEU A 177 -2.56 19.61 -2.12
C LEU A 177 -3.53 18.45 -1.91
N VAL A 178 -3.27 17.63 -0.89
CA VAL A 178 -4.18 16.55 -0.53
C VAL A 178 -5.40 17.14 0.17
N THR A 179 -6.57 16.88 -0.39
CA THR A 179 -7.87 17.37 0.12
C THR A 179 -8.79 16.20 0.43
N VAL A 180 -9.87 16.46 1.17
CA VAL A 180 -10.85 15.46 1.55
C VAL A 180 -12.26 16.04 1.42
N GLU A 181 -13.15 15.27 0.81
CA GLU A 181 -14.59 15.50 0.74
C GLU A 181 -15.25 14.64 1.82
N TYR A 182 -15.88 15.29 2.80
CA TYR A 182 -16.65 14.61 3.84
C TYR A 182 -18.09 14.41 3.39
N ARG A 183 -18.61 13.20 3.58
CA ARG A 183 -20.00 12.81 3.28
C ARG A 183 -20.70 12.44 4.58
N ASP A 184 -21.23 11.22 4.70
CA ASP A 184 -21.78 10.73 5.97
C ASP A 184 -20.65 10.30 6.92
N ILE A 185 -20.26 11.24 7.78
CA ILE A 185 -19.22 11.03 8.78
C ILE A 185 -19.77 10.62 10.14
N ASP A 186 -21.08 10.57 10.34
CA ASP A 186 -21.66 10.24 11.65
C ASP A 186 -21.99 8.75 11.74
N THR A 187 -22.32 8.13 10.60
CA THR A 187 -22.55 6.68 10.51
C THR A 187 -21.25 5.88 10.65
N ARG A 188 -21.34 4.78 11.39
CA ARG A 188 -20.31 3.74 11.50
C ARG A 188 -20.88 2.43 11.04
N TYR A 189 -20.42 1.94 9.90
CA TYR A 189 -20.88 0.68 9.34
C TYR A 189 -20.26 -0.52 10.08
N THR A 190 -20.94 -1.63 9.99
CA THR A 190 -20.57 -2.92 10.56
C THR A 190 -20.32 -3.91 9.42
N PRO A 191 -19.79 -5.12 9.68
CA PRO A 191 -19.63 -6.11 8.63
C PRO A 191 -20.92 -6.48 7.87
N GLU A 192 -22.09 -6.34 8.50
CA GLU A 192 -23.39 -6.67 7.91
C GLU A 192 -23.84 -5.66 6.84
N ASP A 193 -23.28 -4.45 6.85
CA ASP A 193 -23.57 -3.41 5.88
C ASP A 193 -22.80 -3.59 4.55
N PHE A 194 -21.94 -4.61 4.46
CA PHE A 194 -21.11 -4.89 3.28
C PHE A 194 -21.47 -6.24 2.66
N PRO A 195 -21.17 -6.46 1.36
CA PRO A 195 -21.41 -7.74 0.73
C PRO A 195 -20.65 -8.87 1.42
N ALA A 196 -21.29 -10.04 1.51
CA ALA A 196 -20.66 -11.23 2.04
C ALA A 196 -19.37 -11.54 1.28
N VAL A 197 -18.29 -11.76 2.05
CA VAL A 197 -17.00 -12.13 1.49
C VAL A 197 -17.06 -13.56 0.96
N ASN A 198 -16.75 -13.74 -0.32
CA ASN A 198 -16.80 -15.06 -0.94
C ASN A 198 -15.77 -16.01 -0.33
N SER A 199 -16.23 -17.15 0.21
CA SER A 199 -15.37 -18.15 0.89
C SER A 199 -14.33 -18.80 -0.03
N ALA A 200 -14.46 -18.67 -1.36
CA ALA A 200 -13.43 -19.08 -2.31
C ALA A 200 -12.08 -18.35 -2.11
N PHE A 201 -12.06 -17.23 -1.38
CA PHE A 201 -10.84 -16.51 -1.00
C PHE A 201 -10.20 -17.04 0.31
N GLN A 202 -10.69 -18.14 0.89
CA GLN A 202 -10.08 -18.79 2.06
C GLN A 202 -8.83 -19.61 1.71
N SER A 203 -8.64 -20.03 0.44
CA SER A 203 -7.58 -20.95 0.04
C SER A 203 -6.28 -20.28 -0.45
N GLU A 204 -5.74 -19.33 0.32
CA GLU A 204 -4.38 -18.80 0.07
C GLU A 204 -3.47 -18.81 1.32
N GLN A 205 -3.83 -19.59 2.33
CA GLN A 205 -2.89 -20.04 3.35
C GLN A 205 -2.62 -21.54 3.16
N ALA A 206 -1.74 -21.85 2.21
CA ALA A 206 -1.15 -23.19 2.17
C ALA A 206 -0.34 -23.42 3.46
N PRO A 207 -0.45 -24.61 4.09
CA PRO A 207 0.42 -24.97 5.20
C PRO A 207 1.89 -24.87 4.76
N ARG A 208 2.76 -24.48 5.68
CA ARG A 208 4.22 -24.53 5.50
C ARG A 208 4.62 -26.00 5.35
N SER A 209 4.73 -26.47 4.12
CA SER A 209 5.23 -27.81 3.81
C SER A 209 6.71 -27.74 3.44
N ASN A 210 7.52 -28.59 4.07
CA ASN A 210 8.94 -28.82 3.80
C ASN A 210 9.25 -28.85 2.29
N VAL A 211 10.27 -28.11 1.88
CA VAL A 211 10.78 -28.07 0.50
C VAL A 211 11.58 -29.34 0.22
N PRO A 212 11.22 -30.16 -0.79
CA PRO A 212 12.14 -31.13 -1.37
C PRO A 212 13.06 -30.44 -2.37
N GLN A 213 14.34 -30.79 -2.32
CA GLN A 213 15.41 -30.30 -3.20
C GLN A 213 15.25 -30.92 -4.61
N PHE A 214 14.80 -30.13 -5.59
CA PHE A 214 14.71 -30.54 -7.01
C PHE A 214 15.51 -29.55 -7.88
N GLN A 215 16.76 -29.89 -8.22
CA GLN A 215 17.66 -29.10 -9.07
C GLN A 215 17.86 -29.83 -10.40
N GLY A 216 17.28 -29.30 -11.49
CA GLY A 216 17.49 -29.84 -12.84
C GLY A 216 16.61 -29.18 -13.89
N ALA A 217 15.28 -29.33 -13.78
CA ALA A 217 14.34 -28.87 -14.82
C ALA A 217 13.95 -27.37 -14.73
N VAL A 218 14.05 -26.76 -13.54
CA VAL A 218 13.63 -25.36 -13.32
C VAL A 218 14.60 -24.36 -13.95
N SER A 219 15.90 -24.65 -13.94
CA SER A 219 16.94 -23.72 -14.41
C SER A 219 16.81 -23.36 -15.89
N ASP A 220 16.49 -24.32 -16.76
CA ASP A 220 16.37 -24.05 -18.21
C ASP A 220 15.10 -23.32 -18.60
N ARG A 221 14.02 -23.47 -17.81
CA ARG A 221 12.79 -22.70 -17.99
C ARG A 221 12.98 -21.25 -17.53
N VAL A 222 13.68 -21.05 -16.42
CA VAL A 222 14.04 -19.72 -15.90
C VAL A 222 14.94 -18.98 -16.87
N ARG A 223 15.98 -19.63 -17.42
CA ARG A 223 16.88 -19.02 -18.42
C ARG A 223 16.14 -18.57 -19.68
N ARG A 224 15.37 -19.47 -20.31
CA ARG A 224 14.55 -19.12 -21.49
C ARG A 224 13.58 -17.98 -21.21
N TYR A 225 12.98 -17.97 -20.03
CA TYR A 225 12.13 -16.88 -19.60
C TYR A 225 12.93 -15.57 -19.52
N LEU A 226 14.08 -15.54 -18.86
CA LEU A 226 14.93 -14.35 -18.72
C LEU A 226 15.47 -13.82 -20.06
N ASP A 227 15.79 -14.70 -21.00
CA ASP A 227 16.20 -14.31 -22.36
C ASP A 227 15.11 -13.53 -23.09
N SER A 228 13.84 -13.91 -22.87
CA SER A 228 12.68 -13.21 -23.45
C SER A 228 12.37 -11.86 -22.79
N VAL A 229 12.89 -11.59 -21.59
CA VAL A 229 12.63 -10.34 -20.87
C VAL A 229 13.58 -9.24 -21.35
N PRO A 230 13.07 -8.08 -21.81
CA PRO A 230 13.90 -6.92 -22.16
C PRO A 230 14.71 -6.42 -20.96
N PRO A 231 15.89 -5.80 -21.18
CA PRO A 231 16.67 -5.22 -20.10
C PRO A 231 15.96 -4.00 -19.48
N ALA A 232 16.27 -3.69 -18.22
CA ALA A 232 15.86 -2.44 -17.59
C ALA A 232 16.74 -1.27 -18.06
N VAL A 233 16.10 -0.18 -18.48
CA VAL A 233 16.78 1.06 -18.90
C VAL A 233 16.37 2.21 -17.98
N ALA A 234 17.35 2.98 -17.50
CA ALA A 234 17.13 4.17 -16.69
C ALA A 234 16.24 5.18 -17.45
N GLY A 235 15.29 5.78 -16.74
CA GLY A 235 14.29 6.66 -17.34
C GLY A 235 13.09 5.94 -18.00
N GLN A 236 13.12 4.60 -18.12
CA GLN A 236 12.02 3.81 -18.70
C GLN A 236 11.37 2.88 -17.68
N HIS A 237 11.09 3.38 -16.48
CA HIS A 237 10.49 2.59 -15.39
C HIS A 237 11.29 1.33 -15.00
N GLY A 238 12.61 1.32 -15.23
CA GLY A 238 13.48 0.17 -14.98
C GLY A 238 13.36 -0.39 -13.55
N ASP A 239 13.17 0.47 -12.54
CA ASP A 239 12.98 0.03 -11.14
C ASP A 239 11.78 -0.89 -10.93
N ILE A 240 10.64 -0.55 -11.55
CA ILE A 240 9.39 -1.31 -11.50
C ILE A 240 9.53 -2.59 -12.33
N HIS A 241 10.15 -2.49 -13.50
CA HIS A 241 10.42 -3.63 -14.38
C HIS A 241 11.26 -4.69 -13.68
N THR A 242 12.39 -4.29 -13.08
CA THR A 242 13.27 -5.17 -12.32
C THR A 242 12.56 -5.75 -11.11
N PHE A 243 11.72 -4.99 -10.41
CA PHE A 243 10.97 -5.50 -9.26
C PHE A 243 9.94 -6.57 -9.67
N ARG A 244 9.21 -6.37 -10.77
CA ARG A 244 8.29 -7.37 -11.33
C ARG A 244 9.04 -8.64 -11.73
N LEU A 245 10.19 -8.49 -12.36
CA LEU A 245 11.03 -9.64 -12.69
C LEU A 245 11.48 -10.40 -11.43
N CYS A 246 11.91 -9.69 -10.37
CA CYS A 246 12.28 -10.29 -9.10
C CYS A 246 11.12 -11.09 -8.47
N CYS A 247 9.88 -10.58 -8.54
CA CYS A 247 8.70 -11.32 -8.08
C CYS A 247 8.56 -12.66 -8.81
N ARG A 248 8.76 -12.68 -10.14
CA ARG A 248 8.66 -13.90 -10.97
C ARG A 248 9.69 -14.92 -10.58
N LEU A 249 10.89 -14.50 -10.26
CA LEU A 249 11.96 -15.41 -9.87
C LEU A 249 11.71 -16.02 -8.48
N VAL A 250 11.52 -15.20 -7.45
CA VAL A 250 11.47 -15.70 -6.06
C VAL A 250 10.11 -16.23 -5.65
N ARG A 251 9.03 -15.82 -6.33
CA ARG A 251 7.68 -16.33 -6.10
C ARG A 251 7.25 -17.22 -7.24
N GLY A 252 7.10 -16.69 -8.46
CA GLY A 252 6.62 -17.46 -9.61
C GLY A 252 7.38 -18.78 -9.84
N PHE A 253 8.71 -18.74 -9.88
CA PHE A 253 9.58 -19.92 -10.01
C PHE A 253 10.07 -20.48 -8.67
N ALA A 254 9.64 -19.90 -7.54
CA ALA A 254 10.01 -20.30 -6.18
C ALA A 254 11.54 -20.42 -5.94
N LEU A 255 12.35 -19.57 -6.59
CA LEU A 255 13.80 -19.55 -6.39
C LEU A 255 14.18 -18.92 -5.05
N SER A 256 15.23 -19.45 -4.42
CA SER A 256 15.87 -18.75 -3.29
C SER A 256 16.52 -17.44 -3.74
N GLU A 257 16.78 -16.52 -2.80
CA GLU A 257 17.50 -15.26 -3.07
C GLU A 257 18.83 -15.51 -3.80
N ALA A 258 19.60 -16.53 -3.38
CA ALA A 258 20.88 -16.87 -3.98
C ALA A 258 20.74 -17.35 -5.43
N GLN A 259 19.80 -18.28 -5.69
CA GLN A 259 19.53 -18.80 -7.03
C GLN A 259 19.00 -17.71 -7.97
N ALA A 260 18.10 -16.86 -7.49
CA ALA A 260 17.53 -15.77 -8.26
C ALA A 260 18.59 -14.71 -8.62
N LEU A 261 19.53 -14.44 -7.72
CA LEU A 261 20.64 -13.52 -7.97
C LEU A 261 21.61 -14.07 -9.03
N GLU A 262 21.90 -15.37 -8.99
CA GLU A 262 22.75 -16.05 -9.97
C GLU A 262 22.18 -15.93 -11.39
N VAL A 263 20.91 -16.28 -11.58
CA VAL A 263 20.27 -16.24 -12.90
C VAL A 263 20.02 -14.81 -13.41
N LEU A 264 19.92 -13.82 -12.52
CA LEU A 264 19.75 -12.42 -12.90
C LEU A 264 21.02 -11.80 -13.48
N SER A 265 22.20 -12.39 -13.28
CA SER A 265 23.47 -11.81 -13.72
C SER A 265 23.49 -11.53 -15.23
N ASP A 266 23.08 -12.50 -16.05
CA ASP A 266 23.11 -12.39 -17.51
C ASP A 266 22.07 -11.39 -18.05
N TRP A 267 20.90 -11.34 -17.43
CA TRP A 267 19.89 -10.33 -17.74
C TRP A 267 20.34 -8.92 -17.31
N ASN A 268 20.98 -8.81 -16.14
CA ASN A 268 21.48 -7.55 -15.59
C ASN A 268 22.62 -6.95 -16.42
N ALA A 269 23.46 -7.79 -17.02
CA ALA A 269 24.52 -7.34 -17.93
C ALA A 269 23.98 -6.57 -19.15
N ARG A 270 22.72 -6.80 -19.53
CA ARG A 270 22.03 -6.07 -20.62
C ARG A 270 21.36 -4.78 -20.15
N CYS A 271 21.23 -4.54 -18.84
CA CYS A 271 20.59 -3.35 -18.27
C CYS A 271 21.46 -2.10 -18.42
N GLN A 272 20.82 -0.92 -18.48
CA GLN A 272 21.49 0.36 -18.70
C GLN A 272 21.02 1.42 -17.67
N PRO A 273 21.85 1.75 -16.66
CA PRO A 273 23.06 1.02 -16.26
C PRO A 273 22.71 -0.35 -15.64
N PRO A 274 23.67 -1.28 -15.55
CA PRO A 274 23.52 -2.48 -14.75
C PRO A 274 23.24 -2.13 -13.29
N TRP A 275 22.39 -2.92 -12.64
CA TRP A 275 22.12 -2.81 -11.21
C TRP A 275 23.32 -3.32 -10.40
N SER A 276 23.57 -2.70 -9.25
CA SER A 276 24.50 -3.28 -8.29
C SER A 276 23.94 -4.56 -7.66
N VAL A 277 24.83 -5.43 -7.20
CA VAL A 277 24.45 -6.70 -6.55
C VAL A 277 23.56 -6.45 -5.33
N ASP A 278 23.85 -5.42 -4.53
CA ASP A 278 23.07 -5.09 -3.34
C ASP A 278 21.68 -4.54 -3.66
N GLU A 279 21.53 -3.77 -4.75
CA GLU A 279 20.21 -3.31 -5.21
C GLU A 279 19.35 -4.47 -5.70
N LEU A 280 19.92 -5.43 -6.43
CA LEU A 280 19.21 -6.64 -6.83
C LEU A 280 18.81 -7.48 -5.62
N ARG A 281 19.70 -7.59 -4.64
CA ARG A 281 19.43 -8.32 -3.39
C ARG A 281 18.29 -7.69 -2.59
N ASP A 282 18.27 -6.35 -2.44
CA ASP A 282 17.14 -5.64 -1.81
C ASP A 282 15.83 -5.88 -2.58
N LYS A 283 15.86 -5.79 -3.92
CA LYS A 283 14.69 -6.06 -4.76
C LYS A 283 14.17 -7.49 -4.61
N LEU A 284 15.06 -8.48 -4.58
CA LEU A 284 14.69 -9.90 -4.38
C LEU A 284 14.05 -10.12 -3.01
N ARG A 285 14.61 -9.56 -1.94
CA ARG A 285 14.03 -9.64 -0.58
C ARG A 285 12.66 -9.01 -0.52
N ARG A 286 12.52 -7.82 -1.09
CA ARG A 286 11.25 -7.10 -1.15
C ARG A 286 10.24 -7.82 -2.04
N ALA A 287 10.68 -8.45 -3.12
CA ALA A 287 9.83 -9.24 -4.00
C ALA A 287 9.33 -10.51 -3.29
N ALA A 288 10.17 -11.18 -2.50
CA ALA A 288 9.74 -12.33 -1.70
C ALA A 288 8.71 -11.91 -0.64
N GLN A 289 8.94 -10.77 0.02
CA GLN A 289 8.11 -10.27 1.10
C GLN A 289 6.79 -9.63 0.63
N TYR A 290 6.81 -8.87 -0.47
CA TYR A 290 5.69 -8.01 -0.90
C TYR A 290 5.14 -8.37 -2.28
N GLY A 291 5.78 -9.28 -3.02
CA GLY A 291 5.28 -9.74 -4.32
C GLY A 291 3.96 -10.48 -4.18
N ARG A 292 3.08 -10.35 -5.17
CA ARG A 292 1.75 -10.98 -5.18
C ARG A 292 1.64 -12.24 -6.02
N GLU A 293 2.71 -12.61 -6.71
CA GLU A 293 2.67 -13.79 -7.56
C GLU A 293 2.52 -15.06 -6.70
N PRO A 294 1.71 -16.04 -7.13
CA PRO A 294 1.63 -17.32 -6.45
C PRO A 294 3.01 -17.98 -6.39
N VAL A 295 3.37 -18.53 -5.23
CA VAL A 295 4.63 -19.25 -5.09
C VAL A 295 4.58 -20.52 -5.93
N GLY A 296 5.51 -20.69 -6.87
CA GLY A 296 5.56 -21.82 -7.80
C GLY A 296 4.58 -21.73 -8.98
N GLY A 297 3.87 -20.61 -9.16
CA GLY A 297 2.86 -20.47 -10.22
C GLY A 297 3.40 -20.48 -11.66
N LEU A 298 4.72 -20.42 -11.85
CA LEU A 298 5.41 -20.49 -13.15
C LEU A 298 6.24 -21.78 -13.31
N LEU A 299 6.15 -22.73 -12.36
CA LEU A 299 6.79 -24.04 -12.45
C LEU A 299 6.08 -24.99 -13.41
#